data_AF-Q47122-F1
#
_entry.id   AF-Q47122-F1
#
_cell.length_a   1.000
_cell.length_b   1.000
_cell.length_c   1.000
_cell.angle_alpha   90.00
_cell.angle_beta   90.00
_cell.angle_gamma   90.00
#
_symmetry.space_group_name_H-M   'P 1'
#
loop_
_entity.id
_entity.type
_entity.pdbx_description
1 polymer ?
#
loop_
_entity_poly.entity_id
_entity_poly.type
_entity_poly.pdbx_seq_one_letter_code
_entity_poly.pdbx_strand_id
1 'polypeptide(L)'
;VDPTIDILQADGSSLPTAVELTYSPAASRFENYKIATKVHTNVINKNVLVKLVNDPKLTNVLDSTKQLPITVSYGGKTLSTADVTFEPAELNFGTSGVTGVSSSQDLVIGATTAQAPTAGNYSGVVSILMTLAS
;
A
#
# COMPACT_ATOMS: atom_id res chain seq x y z
N VAL A 1 16.99 -13.74 18.99
CA VAL A 1 15.88 -12.81 18.69
C VAL A 1 15.62 -12.93 17.21
N ASP A 2 14.41 -13.34 16.81
CA ASP A 2 14.08 -13.55 15.40
C ASP A 2 13.78 -12.21 14.70
N PRO A 3 14.08 -12.08 13.39
CA PRO A 3 13.74 -10.89 12.64
C PRO A 3 12.23 -10.63 12.63
N THR A 4 11.83 -9.41 12.96
CA THR A 4 10.43 -8.96 12.89
C THR A 4 10.32 -7.74 12.00
N ILE A 5 9.18 -7.60 11.33
CA ILE A 5 8.86 -6.44 10.49
C ILE A 5 7.37 -6.13 10.60
N ASP A 6 7.05 -4.85 10.67
CA ASP A 6 5.68 -4.34 10.68
C ASP A 6 5.59 -2.98 9.97
N ILE A 7 4.38 -2.60 9.57
CA ILE A 7 4.07 -1.29 8.98
C ILE A 7 2.98 -0.62 9.81
N LEU A 8 3.30 0.56 10.34
CA LEU A 8 2.38 1.38 11.11
C LEU A 8 2.15 2.71 10.39
N GLN A 9 1.06 3.40 10.73
CA GLN A 9 0.92 4.80 10.38
C GLN A 9 2.08 5.60 10.99
N ALA A 10 2.40 6.76 10.41
CA ALA A 10 3.53 7.57 10.86
C ALA A 10 3.37 8.10 12.31
N ASP A 11 2.14 8.10 12.83
CA ASP A 11 1.77 8.42 14.21
C ASP A 11 1.85 7.22 15.18
N GLY A 12 2.17 6.02 14.68
CA GLY A 12 2.30 4.78 15.45
C GLY A 12 1.01 3.96 15.57
N SER A 13 -0.11 4.42 15.01
CA SER A 13 -1.35 3.63 14.99
C SER A 13 -1.32 2.52 13.93
N SER A 14 -2.16 1.50 14.09
CA SER A 14 -2.34 0.45 13.09
C SER A 14 -2.87 1.01 11.78
N LEU A 15 -2.52 0.41 10.65
CA LEU A 15 -3.18 0.73 9.37
C LEU A 15 -4.70 0.52 9.48
N PRO A 16 -5.51 1.36 8.80
CA PRO A 16 -6.95 1.17 8.79
C PRO A 16 -7.30 -0.15 8.09
N THR A 17 -8.34 -0.82 8.60
CA THR A 17 -8.81 -2.09 8.04
C THR A 17 -9.69 -1.91 6.79
N ALA A 18 -10.16 -0.69 6.53
CA ALA A 18 -10.97 -0.33 5.37
C ALA A 18 -10.65 1.09 4.89
N VAL A 19 -10.74 1.30 3.58
CA VAL A 19 -10.53 2.57 2.90
C VAL A 19 -11.65 2.77 1.88
N GLU A 20 -12.19 3.98 1.81
CA GLU A 20 -13.15 4.40 0.79
C GLU A 20 -12.44 5.25 -0.28
N LEU A 21 -12.67 4.94 -1.55
CA LEU A 21 -12.15 5.73 -2.67
C LEU A 21 -13.28 6.56 -3.29
N THR A 22 -13.12 7.88 -3.27
CA THR A 22 -14.12 8.79 -3.83
C THR A 22 -13.97 8.88 -5.35
N TYR A 23 -15.03 8.55 -6.09
CA TYR A 23 -15.09 8.80 -7.53
C TYR A 23 -15.54 10.24 -7.82
N SER A 24 -14.83 10.95 -8.69
CA SER A 24 -15.21 12.26 -9.20
C SER A 24 -15.77 12.12 -10.63
N PRO A 25 -17.09 12.29 -10.84
CA PRO A 25 -17.67 12.24 -12.18
C PRO A 25 -17.13 13.33 -13.12
N ALA A 26 -16.85 14.52 -12.58
CA ALA A 26 -16.33 15.64 -13.36
C ALA A 26 -14.92 15.38 -13.91
N ALA A 27 -14.07 14.71 -13.12
CA ALA A 27 -12.71 14.35 -13.52
C ALA A 27 -12.60 12.94 -14.13
N SER A 28 -13.70 12.17 -14.12
CA SER A 28 -13.76 10.77 -14.59
C SER A 28 -12.69 9.87 -13.98
N ARG A 29 -12.39 10.05 -12.69
CA ARG A 29 -11.34 9.30 -11.96
C ARG A 29 -11.67 9.15 -10.48
N PHE A 30 -11.00 8.20 -9.84
CA PHE A 30 -10.98 8.08 -8.38
C PHE A 30 -9.92 9.01 -7.80
N GLU A 31 -10.22 9.62 -6.66
CA GLU A 31 -9.23 10.29 -5.84
C GLU A 31 -8.43 9.23 -5.06
N ASN A 32 -7.11 9.40 -5.02
CA ASN A 32 -6.23 8.46 -4.34
C ASN A 32 -6.36 8.62 -2.82
N TYR A 33 -6.46 7.51 -2.12
CA TYR A 33 -6.19 7.45 -0.70
C TYR A 33 -4.68 7.46 -0.47
N LYS A 34 -4.20 8.34 0.40
CA LYS A 34 -2.78 8.45 0.76
C LYS A 34 -2.64 8.52 2.27
N ILE A 35 -1.73 7.72 2.81
CA ILE A 35 -1.40 7.72 4.22
C ILE A 35 0.11 7.61 4.44
N ALA A 36 0.61 8.42 5.36
CA ALA A 36 2.01 8.37 5.79
C ALA A 36 2.21 7.19 6.74
N THR A 37 3.22 6.36 6.47
CA THR A 37 3.52 5.13 7.22
C THR A 37 5.01 5.04 7.56
N LYS A 38 5.39 4.13 8.44
CA LYS A 38 6.78 3.78 8.73
C LYS A 38 6.93 2.28 8.84
N VAL A 39 8.08 1.77 8.42
CA VAL A 39 8.51 0.39 8.65
C VAL A 39 9.14 0.30 10.03
N HIS A 40 8.73 -0.69 10.80
CA HIS A 40 9.27 -1.03 12.11
C HIS A 40 9.94 -2.39 12.03
N THR A 41 11.20 -2.49 12.43
CA THR A 41 11.95 -3.76 12.43
C THR A 41 13.04 -3.79 13.49
N ASN A 42 13.39 -4.99 13.94
CA ASN A 42 14.58 -5.21 14.76
C ASN A 42 15.85 -5.51 13.94
N VAL A 43 15.77 -5.54 12.59
CA VAL A 43 16.91 -5.76 11.69
C VAL A 43 16.97 -4.66 10.62
N ILE A 44 17.84 -3.67 10.83
CA ILE A 44 17.89 -2.45 9.99
C ILE A 44 18.84 -2.54 8.78
N ASN A 45 19.65 -3.58 8.69
CA ASN A 45 20.69 -3.74 7.66
C ASN A 45 20.28 -4.66 6.51
N LYS A 46 19.01 -5.10 6.48
CA LYS A 46 18.46 -5.95 5.44
C LYS A 46 17.53 -5.17 4.52
N ASN A 47 17.51 -5.57 3.25
CA ASN A 47 16.52 -5.05 2.31
C ASN A 47 15.11 -5.45 2.75
N VAL A 48 14.16 -4.56 2.53
CA VAL A 48 12.74 -4.83 2.71
C VAL A 48 12.15 -5.12 1.33
N LEU A 49 11.52 -6.29 1.19
CA LEU A 49 10.83 -6.71 -0.03
C LEU A 49 9.34 -6.49 0.17
N VAL A 50 8.71 -5.77 -0.76
CA VAL A 50 7.28 -5.44 -0.72
C VAL A 50 6.61 -5.89 -2.02
N LYS A 51 5.51 -6.61 -1.90
CA LYS A 51 4.65 -6.97 -3.04
C LYS A 51 3.18 -7.03 -2.66
N LEU A 52 2.33 -7.14 -3.67
CA LEU A 52 0.94 -7.51 -3.53
C LEU A 52 0.83 -9.04 -3.60
N VAL A 53 -0.01 -9.65 -2.77
CA VAL A 53 -0.22 -11.11 -2.78
C VAL A 53 -0.94 -11.55 -4.07
N ASN A 54 -1.81 -10.68 -4.59
CA ASN A 54 -2.56 -10.87 -5.83
C ASN A 54 -2.76 -9.49 -6.49
N ASP A 55 -3.13 -9.48 -7.78
CA ASP A 55 -3.56 -8.25 -8.44
C ASP A 55 -4.91 -7.78 -7.87
N PRO A 56 -4.97 -6.65 -7.15
CA PRO A 56 -6.19 -6.24 -6.46
C PRO A 56 -7.16 -5.57 -7.42
N LYS A 57 -8.46 -5.82 -7.22
CA LYS A 57 -9.54 -5.25 -8.02
C LYS A 57 -10.70 -4.84 -7.14
N LEU A 58 -11.30 -3.69 -7.46
CA LEU A 58 -12.63 -3.34 -7.02
C LEU A 58 -13.63 -4.11 -7.90
N THR A 59 -14.46 -4.95 -7.28
CA THR A 59 -15.48 -5.75 -7.97
C THR A 59 -16.86 -5.26 -7.58
N ASN A 60 -17.75 -5.08 -8.55
CA ASN A 60 -19.12 -4.68 -8.26
C ASN A 60 -19.82 -5.76 -7.43
N VAL A 61 -20.47 -5.34 -6.34
CA VAL A 61 -21.08 -6.25 -5.36
C VAL A 61 -22.24 -7.06 -5.95
N LEU A 62 -22.90 -6.54 -7.00
CA LEU A 62 -24.04 -7.18 -7.65
C LEU A 62 -23.69 -7.84 -8.99
N ASP A 63 -22.54 -7.52 -9.58
CA ASP A 63 -22.09 -8.07 -10.88
C ASP A 63 -20.56 -8.28 -10.88
N SER A 64 -20.13 -9.52 -10.62
CA SER A 64 -18.71 -9.86 -10.52
C SER A 64 -17.91 -9.69 -11.82
N THR A 65 -18.59 -9.50 -12.96
CA THR A 65 -17.95 -9.21 -14.26
C THR A 65 -17.50 -7.77 -14.38
N LYS A 66 -18.03 -6.85 -13.55
CA LYS A 66 -17.63 -5.44 -13.51
C LYS A 66 -16.52 -5.26 -12.49
N GLN A 67 -15.30 -5.09 -12.99
CA GLN A 67 -14.10 -4.96 -12.18
C GLN A 67 -13.31 -3.72 -12.60
N LEU A 68 -12.72 -3.03 -11.61
CA LEU A 68 -11.81 -1.90 -11.79
C LEU A 68 -10.47 -2.26 -11.15
N PRO A 69 -9.34 -2.12 -11.85
CA PRO A 69 -8.02 -2.37 -11.27
C PRO A 69 -7.73 -1.40 -10.11
N ILE A 70 -7.19 -1.93 -9.01
CA ILE A 70 -6.65 -1.12 -7.91
C ILE A 70 -5.16 -0.89 -8.18
N THR A 71 -4.70 0.35 -8.01
CA THR A 71 -3.29 0.71 -8.06
C THR A 71 -2.77 0.95 -6.65
N VAL A 72 -1.61 0.37 -6.33
CA VAL A 72 -0.96 0.54 -5.03
C VAL A 72 0.47 1.01 -5.25
N SER A 73 0.91 2.01 -4.50
CA SER A 73 2.33 2.38 -4.40
C SER A 73 2.75 2.57 -2.95
N TYR A 74 4.02 2.29 -2.70
CA TYR A 74 4.65 2.42 -1.39
C TYR A 74 5.99 3.13 -1.52
N GLY A 75 6.23 4.18 -0.72
CA GLY A 75 7.47 4.95 -0.79
C GLY A 75 7.78 5.46 -2.19
N GLY A 76 6.75 5.80 -2.98
CA GLY A 76 6.87 6.26 -4.36
C GLY A 76 7.05 5.15 -5.42
N LYS A 77 7.21 3.88 -5.04
CA LYS A 77 7.34 2.75 -5.98
C LYS A 77 6.00 2.05 -6.18
N THR A 78 5.59 1.83 -7.42
CA THR A 78 4.39 1.04 -7.73
C THR A 78 4.59 -0.41 -7.34
N LEU A 79 3.63 -0.98 -6.63
CA LEU A 79 3.64 -2.38 -6.22
C LEU A 79 2.91 -3.25 -7.26
N SER A 80 3.35 -4.50 -7.35
CA SER A 80 2.73 -5.56 -8.13
C SER A 80 2.90 -6.89 -7.39
N THR A 81 2.58 -8.01 -8.02
CA THR A 81 2.87 -9.35 -7.47
C THR A 81 4.37 -9.70 -7.49
N ALA A 82 5.20 -8.95 -8.21
CA ALA A 82 6.65 -9.05 -8.14
C ALA A 82 7.21 -8.24 -6.96
N ASP A 83 8.28 -8.75 -6.35
CA ASP A 83 8.95 -8.08 -5.24
C ASP A 83 9.57 -6.75 -5.68
N VAL A 84 9.23 -5.69 -4.95
CA VAL A 84 9.90 -4.39 -5.02
C VAL A 84 10.85 -4.31 -3.84
N THR A 85 12.12 -4.04 -4.15
CA THR A 85 13.18 -3.93 -3.14
C THR A 85 13.30 -2.50 -2.63
N PHE A 86 13.33 -2.36 -1.30
CA PHE A 86 13.69 -1.14 -0.59
C PHE A 86 14.98 -1.38 0.18
N GLU A 87 16.03 -0.64 -0.17
CA GLU A 87 17.31 -0.72 0.52
C GLU A 87 17.25 0.01 1.87
N PRO A 88 18.04 -0.41 2.88
CA PRO A 88 18.13 0.30 4.16
C PRO A 88 18.38 1.82 4.03
N ALA A 89 19.18 2.22 3.05
CA ALA A 89 19.50 3.61 2.77
C ALA A 89 18.28 4.41 2.26
N GLU A 90 17.34 3.76 1.56
CA GLU A 90 16.10 4.40 1.12
C GLU A 90 15.11 4.56 2.28
N LEU A 91 15.12 3.62 3.23
CA LEU A 91 14.23 3.63 4.39
C LEU A 91 14.74 4.52 5.53
N ASN A 92 16.03 4.88 5.54
CA ASN A 92 16.59 5.84 6.50
C ASN A 92 16.27 5.51 7.97
N PHE A 93 16.46 4.25 8.36
CA PHE A 93 16.18 3.80 9.73
C PHE A 93 16.91 4.65 10.79
N GLY A 94 16.24 4.98 11.88
CA GLY A 94 16.83 5.72 13.00
C GLY A 94 16.84 7.25 12.84
N THR A 95 16.53 7.78 11.65
CA THR A 95 16.48 9.24 11.44
C THR A 95 15.41 9.94 12.27
N SER A 96 14.36 9.23 12.68
CA SER A 96 13.33 9.73 13.60
C SER A 96 13.76 9.73 15.08
N GLY A 97 15.02 9.40 15.39
CA GLY A 97 15.53 9.24 16.76
C GLY A 97 15.18 7.90 17.41
N VAL A 98 14.49 7.00 16.68
CA VAL A 98 14.10 5.67 17.17
C VAL A 98 14.73 4.61 16.28
N THR A 99 15.66 3.84 16.84
CA THR A 99 16.30 2.71 16.16
C THR A 99 15.25 1.72 15.68
N GLY A 100 15.39 1.22 14.45
CA GLY A 100 14.45 0.24 13.88
C GLY A 100 13.22 0.83 13.22
N VAL A 101 13.06 2.17 13.23
CA VAL A 101 11.94 2.86 12.60
C VAL A 101 12.43 3.66 11.39
N SER A 102 11.79 3.46 10.24
CA SER A 102 12.13 4.16 9.00
C SER A 102 11.74 5.64 9.03
N SER A 103 12.24 6.42 8.06
CA SER A 103 11.59 7.66 7.67
C SER A 103 10.16 7.39 7.17
N SER A 104 9.34 8.45 7.08
CA SER A 104 7.97 8.32 6.57
C SER A 104 7.97 7.86 5.11
N GLN A 105 7.13 6.87 4.80
CA GLN A 105 6.87 6.35 3.47
C GLN A 105 5.37 6.43 3.20
N ASP A 106 4.97 7.02 2.08
CA ASP A 106 3.56 7.08 1.71
C ASP A 106 3.08 5.72 1.19
N LEU A 107 1.98 5.22 1.74
CA LEU A 107 1.15 4.20 1.11
C LEU A 107 0.03 4.91 0.36
N VAL A 108 -0.07 4.65 -0.95
CA VAL A 108 -1.09 5.23 -1.81
C VAL A 108 -1.91 4.11 -2.45
N ILE A 109 -3.23 4.20 -2.32
CA ILE A 109 -4.20 3.27 -2.90
C ILE A 109 -5.16 4.07 -3.78
N GLY A 110 -5.35 3.62 -5.01
CA GLY A 110 -6.26 4.23 -5.97
C GLY A 110 -6.92 3.17 -6.85
N ALA A 111 -7.78 3.61 -7.76
CA ALA A 111 -8.38 2.75 -8.77
C ALA A 111 -8.38 3.45 -10.12
N THR A 112 -8.16 2.68 -11.19
CA THR A 112 -8.14 3.20 -12.55
C THR A 112 -9.38 2.79 -13.31
N THR A 113 -9.84 3.66 -14.21
CA THR A 113 -10.94 3.37 -15.11
C THR A 113 -10.71 4.08 -16.43
N ALA A 114 -10.94 3.40 -17.55
CA ALA A 114 -10.78 3.98 -18.88
C ALA A 114 -12.02 4.80 -19.31
N GLN A 115 -13.17 4.51 -18.70
CA GLN A 115 -14.46 5.14 -18.96
C GLN A 115 -15.20 5.35 -17.64
N ALA A 116 -16.33 6.05 -17.64
CA ALA A 116 -17.18 6.12 -16.44
C ALA A 116 -17.58 4.68 -16.01
N PRO A 117 -17.32 4.28 -14.76
CA PRO A 117 -17.65 2.94 -14.30
C PRO A 117 -19.17 2.77 -14.25
N THR A 118 -19.65 1.54 -14.43
CA THR A 118 -21.06 1.24 -14.21
C THR A 118 -21.45 1.59 -12.78
N ALA A 119 -22.58 2.27 -12.60
CA ALA A 119 -23.05 2.65 -11.27
C ALA A 119 -23.24 1.41 -10.37
N GLY A 120 -22.90 1.56 -9.10
CA GLY A 120 -23.01 0.50 -8.10
C GLY A 120 -21.91 0.59 -7.05
N ASN A 121 -22.04 -0.27 -6.03
CA ASN A 121 -21.03 -0.40 -4.99
C ASN A 121 -19.96 -1.39 -5.44
N TYR A 122 -18.70 -1.03 -5.22
CA TYR A 122 -17.56 -1.89 -5.51
C TYR A 122 -16.77 -2.17 -4.22
N SER A 123 -16.23 -3.38 -4.11
CA SER A 123 -15.38 -3.76 -2.99
C SER A 123 -14.23 -4.65 -3.48
N GLY A 124 -13.11 -4.61 -2.76
CA GLY A 124 -11.90 -5.35 -3.09
C GLY A 124 -10.95 -5.35 -1.90
N VAL A 125 -9.97 -6.26 -1.93
CA VAL A 125 -8.95 -6.38 -0.88
C VAL A 125 -7.58 -6.13 -1.47
N VAL A 126 -6.82 -5.26 -0.81
CA VAL A 126 -5.39 -5.05 -1.05
C VAL A 126 -4.62 -5.83 -0.01
N SER A 127 -3.95 -6.91 -0.43
CA SER A 127 -3.10 -7.71 0.46
C SER A 127 -1.64 -7.39 0.17
N ILE A 128 -0.98 -6.68 1.08
CA ILE A 128 0.45 -6.33 0.98
C ILE A 128 1.25 -7.34 1.80
N LEU A 129 2.27 -7.91 1.18
CA LEU A 129 3.26 -8.74 1.85
C LEU A 129 4.56 -7.96 1.95
N MET A 130 5.06 -7.82 3.17
CA MET A 130 6.34 -7.19 3.48
C MET A 130 7.24 -8.20 4.19
N THR A 131 8.47 -8.35 3.71
CA THR A 131 9.45 -9.30 4.28
C THR A 131 10.83 -8.68 4.32
N LEU A 132 11.70 -9.22 5.17
CA LEU A 132 13.13 -8.93 5.15
C LEU A 132 13.83 -9.90 4.20
N ALA A 133 14.74 -9.41 3.38
CA ALA A 133 15.56 -10.26 2.53
C ALA A 133 16.37 -11.28 3.35
N SER A 134 16.61 -12.46 2.78
CA SER A 134 17.36 -13.55 3.40
C SER A 134 18.79 -13.14 3.75
#